data_AF-A0A7C3LHD2-F1
#
_entry.id   AF-A0A7C3LHD2-F1
#
_cell.length_a   1.000
_cell.length_b   1.000
_cell.length_c   1.000
_cell.angle_alpha   90.00
_cell.angle_beta   90.00
_cell.angle_gamma   90.00
#
_symmetry.space_group_name_H-M   'P 1'
#
loop_
_entity.id
_entity.type
_entity.pdbx_description
1 polymer ?
#
loop_
_entity_poly.entity_id
_entity_poly.type
_entity_poly.pdbx_seq_one_letter_code
_entity_poly.pdbx_strand_id
1 'polypeptide(L)'
;MLIAMAALLPGCALLTAEAPLLEGADDGGFVAREGLWAVRDPECRAKPKREGPDTESCLDWFRVSREADGAWRVSPDPPEADEPTSFRVRIAVAGERLYAAEASPEGEPLLYLAVGARGRAPYRRLRLRIIDCEALLAGDEPPEGVRLKLRDSDGSVEGCIAETPAAVLEAARRAAGEDPKEFERARFEWVRE
;
A
#
# COMPACT_ATOMS: atom_id res chain seq x y z
N MET A 1 -2.73 13.47 5.04
CA MET A 1 -3.25 12.54 6.07
C MET A 1 -3.15 11.08 5.62
N LEU A 2 -1.96 10.60 5.24
CA LEU A 2 -1.63 9.17 5.19
C LEU A 2 -1.33 8.57 6.58
N ILE A 3 -1.12 9.45 7.56
CA ILE A 3 -0.94 9.14 9.00
C ILE A 3 -2.28 8.77 9.68
N ALA A 4 -3.31 8.51 8.87
CA ALA A 4 -4.55 7.87 9.27
C ALA A 4 -4.64 6.40 8.83
N MET A 5 -3.59 5.79 8.28
CA MET A 5 -3.65 4.37 7.87
C MET A 5 -3.21 3.38 8.96
N ALA A 6 -2.37 3.80 9.91
CA ALA A 6 -1.94 2.92 11.01
C ALA A 6 -2.74 3.15 12.31
N ALA A 7 -3.08 4.40 12.64
CA ALA A 7 -3.70 4.75 13.93
C ALA A 7 -5.24 4.88 13.91
N LEU A 8 -5.93 4.57 12.80
CA LEU A 8 -7.35 4.93 12.60
C LEU A 8 -8.32 3.81 12.20
N LEU A 9 -7.99 2.52 12.35
CA LEU A 9 -8.96 1.44 12.02
C LEU A 9 -9.25 0.42 13.15
N PRO A 10 -9.68 0.83 14.36
CA PRO A 10 -10.64 0.01 15.08
C PRO A 10 -11.96 -0.01 14.29
N GLY A 11 -12.07 -0.83 13.24
CA GLY A 11 -13.33 -0.95 12.49
C GLY A 11 -13.27 -1.50 11.07
N CYS A 12 -12.16 -1.38 10.33
CA CYS A 12 -12.06 -1.96 8.99
C CYS A 12 -11.28 -3.27 9.05
N ALA A 13 -11.92 -4.35 8.64
CA ALA A 13 -11.27 -5.65 8.49
C ALA A 13 -10.29 -5.58 7.31
N LEU A 14 -9.00 -5.81 7.54
CA LEU A 14 -7.94 -5.72 6.54
C LEU A 14 -7.40 -7.10 6.14
N LEU A 15 -6.80 -7.19 4.95
CA LEU A 15 -6.00 -8.35 4.55
C LEU A 15 -4.59 -8.28 5.19
N THR A 16 -4.27 -9.30 5.97
CA THR A 16 -2.99 -9.46 6.69
C THR A 16 -2.43 -10.87 6.50
N ALA A 17 -1.24 -11.14 7.03
CA ALA A 17 -0.66 -12.49 7.14
C ALA A 17 0.22 -12.60 8.39
N GLU A 18 0.41 -13.83 8.88
CA GLU A 18 1.24 -14.10 10.07
C GLU A 18 2.74 -13.98 9.78
N ALA A 19 3.14 -14.16 8.51
CA ALA A 19 4.52 -14.05 8.05
C ALA A 19 4.55 -13.48 6.63
N PRO A 20 5.69 -12.94 6.18
CA PRO A 20 5.87 -12.51 4.82
C PRO A 20 5.53 -13.61 3.81
N LEU A 21 4.69 -13.28 2.82
CA LEU A 21 4.30 -14.22 1.75
C LEU A 21 4.97 -13.87 0.43
N LEU A 22 5.41 -12.62 0.24
CA LEU A 22 6.05 -12.19 -1.00
C LEU A 22 7.58 -12.32 -0.86
N GLU A 23 8.20 -13.11 -1.75
CA GLU A 23 9.65 -13.25 -1.79
C GLU A 23 10.31 -12.01 -2.44
N GLY A 24 11.41 -11.53 -1.84
CA GLY A 24 12.03 -10.24 -2.17
C GLY A 24 12.75 -10.15 -3.53
N ALA A 25 12.82 -11.24 -4.31
CA ALA A 25 13.64 -11.34 -5.52
C ALA A 25 12.86 -11.70 -6.80
N ASP A 26 11.52 -11.77 -6.75
CA ASP A 26 10.70 -11.89 -7.96
C ASP A 26 10.22 -10.50 -8.40
N ASP A 27 11.18 -9.62 -8.67
CA ASP A 27 11.01 -8.32 -9.31
C ASP A 27 10.60 -8.49 -10.78
N GLY A 28 9.37 -8.99 -11.00
CA GLY A 28 8.68 -9.12 -12.29
C GLY A 28 8.44 -7.79 -13.04
N GLY A 29 9.35 -6.83 -12.94
CA GLY A 29 9.41 -5.60 -13.70
C GLY A 29 9.07 -4.33 -12.90
N PHE A 30 8.75 -4.42 -11.60
CA PHE A 30 8.47 -3.22 -10.82
C PHE A 30 9.74 -2.51 -10.35
N VAL A 31 9.92 -1.26 -10.78
CA VAL A 31 10.98 -0.38 -10.28
C VAL A 31 10.40 1.02 -10.07
N ALA A 32 10.48 1.56 -8.85
CA ALA A 32 10.17 2.95 -8.55
C ALA A 32 11.44 3.81 -8.59
N ARG A 33 11.32 5.13 -8.79
CA ARG A 33 12.44 6.05 -8.58
C ARG A 33 12.71 6.24 -7.09
N GLU A 34 13.97 6.15 -6.69
CA GLU A 34 14.43 6.58 -5.36
C GLU A 34 14.37 8.11 -5.23
N GLY A 35 14.22 8.58 -4.00
CA GLY A 35 14.23 10.00 -3.65
C GLY A 35 12.95 10.46 -2.94
N LEU A 36 12.63 11.74 -3.09
CA LEU A 36 11.49 12.40 -2.49
C LEU A 36 10.22 12.24 -3.36
N TRP A 37 9.16 11.78 -2.73
CA TRP A 37 7.82 11.61 -3.27
C TRP A 37 6.82 12.48 -2.51
N ALA A 38 5.85 13.01 -3.23
CA ALA A 38 4.71 13.68 -2.64
C ALA A 38 3.46 12.83 -2.82
N VAL A 39 2.62 12.80 -1.79
CA VAL A 39 1.33 12.13 -1.82
C VAL A 39 0.24 13.17 -1.74
N ARG A 40 -0.69 13.04 -2.67
CA ARG A 40 -1.84 13.90 -2.77
C ARG A 40 -3.08 13.12 -2.36
N ASP A 41 -3.72 13.60 -1.32
CA ASP A 41 -5.09 13.26 -0.96
C ASP A 41 -6.08 13.69 -2.07
N PRO A 42 -7.19 12.98 -2.31
CA PRO A 42 -8.25 13.38 -3.24
C PRO A 42 -8.67 14.84 -3.17
N GLU A 43 -8.77 15.38 -1.96
CA GLU A 43 -9.26 16.75 -1.73
C GLU A 43 -8.15 17.79 -1.95
N CYS A 44 -6.89 17.35 -1.92
CA CYS A 44 -5.74 18.21 -2.09
C CYS A 44 -5.56 18.63 -3.56
N ARG A 45 -5.65 19.94 -3.81
CA ARG A 45 -5.45 20.53 -5.15
C ARG A 45 -4.02 21.02 -5.39
N ALA A 46 -3.17 21.00 -4.37
CA ALA A 46 -1.78 21.40 -4.50
C ALA A 46 -1.03 20.48 -5.47
N LYS A 47 -0.10 21.05 -6.22
CA LYS A 47 0.86 20.29 -7.05
C LYS A 47 2.19 20.25 -6.32
N PRO A 48 2.87 19.10 -6.29
CA PRO A 48 4.20 19.02 -5.70
C PRO A 48 5.16 19.91 -6.46
N LYS A 49 5.86 20.77 -5.72
CA LYS A 49 6.91 21.66 -6.23
C LYS A 49 8.27 20.98 -6.07
N ARG A 50 9.23 21.37 -6.92
CA ARG A 50 10.60 20.84 -6.85
C ARG A 50 11.38 21.31 -5.63
N GLU A 51 11.01 22.45 -5.04
CA GLU A 51 11.76 23.02 -3.90
C GLU A 51 11.73 22.13 -2.65
N GLY A 52 10.77 21.22 -2.53
CA GLY A 52 10.67 20.26 -1.42
C GLY A 52 9.49 20.56 -0.50
N PRO A 53 9.41 19.90 0.66
CA PRO A 53 8.21 19.94 1.50
C PRO A 53 7.87 21.39 1.88
N ASP A 54 6.70 21.80 1.41
CA ASP A 54 6.07 23.08 1.73
C ASP A 54 5.14 22.80 2.91
N THR A 55 5.50 23.27 4.12
CA THR A 55 4.81 22.93 5.38
C THR A 55 3.37 23.43 5.44
N GLU A 56 2.97 24.31 4.52
CA GLU A 56 1.59 24.81 4.40
C GLU A 56 0.75 24.02 3.38
N SER A 57 1.31 22.96 2.79
CA SER A 57 0.65 22.16 1.78
C SER A 57 -0.17 21.02 2.38
N CYS A 58 -1.30 20.70 1.75
CA CYS A 58 -2.07 19.48 2.01
C CYS A 58 -1.39 18.19 1.49
N LEU A 59 -0.13 18.28 1.04
CA LEU A 59 0.65 17.16 0.54
C LEU A 59 1.42 16.51 1.69
N ASP A 60 1.32 15.19 1.78
CA ASP A 60 2.23 14.41 2.60
C ASP A 60 3.50 14.09 1.79
N TRP A 61 4.64 13.97 2.45
CA TRP A 61 5.94 13.81 1.79
C TRP A 61 6.67 12.60 2.34
N PHE A 62 7.24 11.81 1.44
CA PHE A 62 7.92 10.56 1.79
C PHE A 62 9.22 10.43 1.03
N ARG A 63 10.24 9.93 1.70
CA ARG A 63 11.47 9.45 1.09
C ARG A 63 11.33 7.97 0.77
N VAL A 64 11.63 7.61 -0.47
CA VAL A 64 11.62 6.23 -0.96
C VAL A 64 13.04 5.82 -1.33
N SER A 65 13.54 4.74 -0.75
CA SER A 65 14.87 4.20 -1.06
C SER A 65 14.83 2.68 -1.23
N ARG A 66 15.82 2.14 -1.95
CA ARG A 66 15.97 0.69 -2.15
C ARG A 66 16.84 0.11 -1.03
N GLU A 67 16.42 -1.00 -0.44
CA GLU A 67 17.20 -1.74 0.54
C GLU A 67 18.04 -2.85 -0.11
N ALA A 68 19.02 -3.38 0.64
CA ALA A 68 19.95 -4.39 0.17
C ALA A 68 19.27 -5.73 -0.21
N ASP A 69 18.15 -6.06 0.43
CA ASP A 69 17.35 -7.26 0.15
C ASP A 69 16.31 -7.06 -0.96
N GLY A 70 16.34 -5.91 -1.64
CA GLY A 70 15.36 -5.58 -2.68
C GLY A 70 14.03 -5.05 -2.17
N ALA A 71 13.82 -4.90 -0.86
CA ALA A 71 12.66 -4.18 -0.35
C ALA A 71 12.78 -2.68 -0.65
N TRP A 72 11.65 -1.97 -0.67
CA TRP A 72 11.61 -0.51 -0.66
C TRP A 72 11.39 -0.01 0.75
N ARG A 73 12.18 0.94 1.21
CA ARG A 73 11.90 1.71 2.43
C ARG A 73 11.13 2.96 2.06
N VAL A 74 10.02 3.21 2.76
CA VAL A 74 9.21 4.42 2.64
C VAL A 74 9.16 5.09 4.01
N SER A 75 9.64 6.32 4.12
CA SER A 75 9.74 7.06 5.39
C SER A 75 9.19 8.48 5.22
N PRO A 76 8.55 9.08 6.23
CA PRO A 76 8.09 10.48 6.17
C PRO A 76 9.28 11.46 6.00
N ASP A 77 9.02 12.59 5.32
CA ASP A 77 10.00 13.66 5.10
C ASP A 77 9.32 15.05 5.28
N PRO A 78 9.65 15.84 6.31
CA PRO A 78 10.65 15.56 7.34
C PRO A 78 10.23 14.38 8.23
N PRO A 79 11.20 13.70 8.87
CA PRO A 79 10.89 12.67 9.85
C PRO A 79 10.10 13.30 11.02
N GLU A 80 9.02 12.64 11.43
CA GLU A 80 8.24 13.06 12.58
C GLU A 80 8.95 12.64 13.86
N ALA A 81 8.99 13.51 14.86
CA ALA A 81 9.81 13.31 16.06
C ALA A 81 9.34 12.13 16.93
N ASP A 82 8.05 11.80 16.86
CA ASP A 82 7.39 10.84 17.75
C ASP A 82 6.76 9.64 17.02
N GLU A 83 6.86 9.54 15.69
CA GLU A 83 6.29 8.43 14.92
C GLU A 83 7.32 7.76 14.00
N PRO A 84 7.70 6.49 14.27
CA PRO A 84 8.48 5.70 13.33
C PRO A 84 7.56 5.12 12.24
N THR A 85 6.90 5.97 11.45
CA THR A 85 6.05 5.52 10.33
C THR A 85 6.88 5.19 9.09
N SER A 86 7.96 4.42 9.28
CA SER A 86 8.69 3.83 8.17
C SER A 86 8.10 2.46 7.83
N PHE A 87 7.92 2.22 6.54
CA PHE A 87 7.40 0.95 6.03
C PHE A 87 8.44 0.29 5.14
N ARG A 88 8.59 -1.03 5.30
CA ARG A 88 9.30 -1.86 4.32
C ARG A 88 8.26 -2.45 3.39
N VAL A 89 8.45 -2.26 2.08
CA VAL A 89 7.51 -2.68 1.04
C VAL A 89 8.18 -3.69 0.11
N ARG A 90 7.60 -4.89 0.00
CA ARG A 90 7.96 -5.89 -1.01
C ARG A 90 6.87 -5.96 -2.06
N ILE A 91 7.23 -6.06 -3.34
CA ILE A 91 6.29 -5.93 -4.46
C ILE A 91 6.31 -7.21 -5.29
N ALA A 92 5.15 -7.83 -5.44
CA ALA A 92 4.88 -8.92 -6.37
C ALA A 92 4.05 -8.42 -7.57
N VAL A 93 4.16 -9.11 -8.70
CA VAL A 93 3.63 -8.59 -9.99
C VAL A 93 2.31 -9.25 -10.39
N ALA A 94 1.33 -8.42 -10.83
CA ALA A 94 0.02 -8.86 -11.27
C ALA A 94 -0.46 -8.11 -12.55
N GLY A 95 -0.15 -8.60 -13.75
CA GLY A 95 -0.74 -8.10 -15.00
C GLY A 95 -0.23 -6.72 -15.48
N GLU A 96 -0.98 -6.03 -16.36
CA GLU A 96 -0.56 -4.84 -17.15
C GLU A 96 -0.31 -3.54 -16.35
N ARG A 97 0.50 -3.62 -15.28
CA ARG A 97 0.88 -2.56 -14.31
C ARG A 97 0.03 -2.46 -13.05
N LEU A 98 -0.64 -3.54 -12.69
CA LEU A 98 -1.10 -3.76 -11.33
C LEU A 98 -0.10 -4.68 -10.61
N TYR A 99 0.10 -4.44 -9.33
CA TYR A 99 1.08 -5.15 -8.52
C TYR A 99 0.46 -5.34 -7.13
N ALA A 100 0.89 -6.36 -6.42
CA ALA A 100 0.58 -6.50 -5.00
C ALA A 100 1.83 -6.10 -4.20
N ALA A 101 1.62 -5.53 -3.02
CA ALA A 101 2.70 -5.21 -2.12
C ALA A 101 2.39 -5.70 -0.71
N GLU A 102 3.43 -6.16 -0.04
CA GLU A 102 3.45 -6.40 1.40
C GLU A 102 4.13 -5.21 2.06
N ALA A 103 3.41 -4.52 2.94
CA ALA A 103 3.92 -3.44 3.76
C ALA A 103 4.05 -3.95 5.20
N SER A 104 5.26 -3.82 5.75
CA SER A 104 5.53 -4.05 7.17
C SER A 104 5.74 -2.70 7.84
N PRO A 105 4.72 -2.16 8.53
CA PRO A 105 4.93 -1.04 9.44
C PRO A 105 5.76 -1.51 10.64
N GLU A 106 6.52 -0.61 11.25
CA GLU A 106 7.27 -0.93 12.45
C GLU A 106 6.32 -1.16 13.64
N GLY A 107 6.38 -2.34 14.26
CA GLY A 107 5.58 -2.68 15.43
C GLY A 107 4.12 -3.09 15.17
N GLU A 108 3.70 -3.18 13.90
CA GLU A 108 2.33 -3.53 13.50
C GLU A 108 2.29 -4.80 12.63
N PRO A 109 1.12 -5.44 12.48
CA PRO A 109 0.95 -6.57 11.55
C PRO A 109 1.26 -6.21 10.09
N LEU A 110 1.61 -7.23 9.30
CA LEU A 110 1.78 -7.08 7.85
C LEU A 110 0.46 -6.68 7.19
N LEU A 111 0.55 -5.71 6.29
CA LEU A 111 -0.56 -5.22 5.49
C LEU A 111 -0.31 -5.51 4.01
N TYR A 112 -1.38 -5.75 3.26
CA TYR A 112 -1.29 -5.90 1.81
C TYR A 112 -1.87 -4.71 1.07
N LEU A 113 -1.18 -4.28 0.02
CA LEU A 113 -1.53 -3.15 -0.83
C LEU A 113 -1.71 -3.61 -2.28
N ALA A 114 -2.71 -3.06 -2.96
CA ALA A 114 -2.75 -3.02 -4.42
C ALA A 114 -1.97 -1.79 -4.91
N VAL A 115 -1.06 -1.99 -5.87
CA VAL A 115 -0.17 -0.96 -6.39
C VAL A 115 -0.35 -0.81 -7.90
N GLY A 116 -0.78 0.37 -8.33
CA GLY A 116 -0.95 0.71 -9.73
C GLY A 116 0.19 1.59 -10.21
N ALA A 117 0.94 1.14 -11.22
CA ALA A 117 2.04 1.93 -11.76
C ALA A 117 1.65 2.61 -13.09
N ARG A 118 2.04 3.88 -13.27
CA ARG A 118 1.79 4.61 -14.52
C ARG A 118 3.09 5.07 -15.18
N GLY A 119 3.17 4.85 -16.49
CA GLY A 119 4.31 5.25 -17.32
C GLY A 119 5.23 4.08 -17.64
N ARG A 120 6.51 4.37 -17.84
CA ARG A 120 7.57 3.37 -18.03
C ARG A 120 8.43 3.31 -16.77
N ALA A 121 8.94 2.13 -16.44
CA ALA A 121 9.91 1.96 -15.38
C ALA A 121 11.22 2.74 -15.68
N PRO A 122 11.92 3.29 -14.67
CA PRO A 122 11.50 3.37 -13.28
C PRO A 122 10.32 4.36 -13.10
N TYR A 123 9.27 3.89 -12.43
CA TYR A 123 8.00 4.59 -12.28
C TYR A 123 8.15 5.85 -11.42
N ARG A 124 7.42 6.89 -11.82
CA ARG A 124 7.35 8.19 -11.14
C ARG A 124 5.96 8.52 -10.60
N ARG A 125 4.98 7.65 -10.88
CA ARG A 125 3.59 7.82 -10.48
C ARG A 125 3.04 6.48 -10.07
N LEU A 126 2.63 6.40 -8.81
CA LEU A 126 2.06 5.20 -8.21
C LEU A 126 0.69 5.54 -7.62
N ARG A 127 -0.16 4.52 -7.56
CA ARG A 127 -1.43 4.50 -6.84
C ARG A 127 -1.33 3.34 -5.86
N LEU A 128 -1.68 3.58 -4.61
CA LEU A 128 -1.66 2.57 -3.57
C LEU A 128 -3.07 2.49 -2.96
N ARG A 129 -3.52 1.28 -2.68
CA ARG A 129 -4.75 1.02 -1.92
C ARG A 129 -4.48 -0.10 -0.93
N ILE A 130 -4.80 0.11 0.35
CA ILE A 130 -4.86 -1.01 1.31
C ILE A 130 -5.96 -1.96 0.89
N ILE A 131 -5.67 -3.26 0.93
CA ILE A 131 -6.64 -4.30 0.64
C ILE A 131 -7.45 -4.54 1.92
N ASP A 132 -8.69 -4.07 1.91
CA ASP A 132 -9.70 -4.35 2.94
C ASP A 132 -10.45 -5.66 2.62
N CYS A 133 -11.09 -6.26 3.61
CA CYS A 133 -11.89 -7.48 3.47
C CYS A 133 -13.16 -7.26 2.65
N GLU A 134 -13.71 -6.05 2.67
CA GLU A 134 -14.91 -5.71 1.91
C GLU A 134 -14.67 -5.95 0.41
N ALA A 135 -13.52 -5.49 -0.09
CA ALA A 135 -13.07 -5.70 -1.46
C ALA A 135 -12.79 -7.17 -1.85
N LEU A 136 -12.78 -8.08 -0.87
CA LEU A 136 -12.60 -9.52 -1.11
C LEU A 136 -13.91 -10.28 -1.06
N LEU A 137 -14.86 -9.78 -0.27
CA LEU A 137 -16.11 -10.43 0.08
C LEU A 137 -17.31 -9.98 -0.76
N ALA A 138 -17.14 -9.05 -1.70
CA ALA A 138 -18.22 -8.64 -2.59
C ALA A 138 -18.77 -9.78 -3.49
N GLY A 139 -18.07 -10.92 -3.57
CA GLY A 139 -18.42 -12.08 -4.39
C GLY A 139 -18.86 -13.33 -3.60
N ASP A 140 -19.71 -13.16 -2.58
CA ASP A 140 -20.31 -14.18 -1.68
C ASP A 140 -19.33 -15.05 -0.87
N GLU A 141 -18.12 -15.31 -1.36
CA GLU A 141 -17.08 -16.12 -0.72
C GLU A 141 -15.69 -15.45 -0.84
N PRO A 142 -14.82 -15.62 0.19
CA PRO A 142 -13.44 -15.15 0.11
C PRO A 142 -12.67 -15.89 -1.00
N PRO A 143 -11.64 -15.25 -1.60
CA PRO A 143 -10.75 -15.93 -2.54
C PRO A 143 -10.13 -17.18 -1.92
N GLU A 144 -9.82 -18.18 -2.76
CA GLU A 144 -9.05 -19.36 -2.32
C GLU A 144 -7.74 -18.93 -1.65
N GLY A 145 -7.43 -19.51 -0.48
CA GLY A 145 -6.26 -19.14 0.32
C GLY A 145 -6.42 -17.84 1.12
N VAL A 146 -7.63 -17.30 1.27
CA VAL A 146 -7.97 -16.25 2.25
C VAL A 146 -8.88 -16.83 3.33
N ARG A 147 -8.45 -16.74 4.58
CA ARG A 147 -9.23 -17.15 5.75
C ARG A 147 -9.81 -15.93 6.46
N LEU A 148 -11.06 -16.04 6.90
CA LEU A 148 -11.71 -15.00 7.71
C LEU A 148 -11.32 -15.13 9.19
N LYS A 149 -11.00 -14.00 9.80
CA LYS A 149 -10.95 -13.84 11.26
C LYS A 149 -12.29 -13.23 11.68
N LEU A 150 -13.04 -13.94 12.51
CA LEU A 150 -14.35 -13.49 12.99
C LEU A 150 -14.25 -13.03 14.45
N ARG A 151 -15.04 -12.04 14.83
CA ARG A 151 -15.19 -11.61 16.22
C ARG A 151 -16.02 -12.62 17.00
N ASP A 152 -15.50 -13.07 18.14
CA ASP A 152 -16.16 -14.06 19.01
C ASP A 152 -17.55 -13.59 19.51
N SER A 153 -17.77 -12.28 19.62
CA SER A 153 -18.99 -11.70 20.21
C SER A 153 -20.22 -11.77 19.31
N ASP A 154 -20.06 -11.60 18.00
CA ASP A 154 -21.17 -11.46 17.05
C ASP A 154 -20.94 -12.16 15.70
N GLY A 155 -19.80 -12.83 15.52
CA GLY A 155 -19.44 -13.49 14.27
C GLY A 155 -19.14 -12.54 13.11
N SER A 156 -19.03 -11.24 13.36
CA SER A 156 -18.67 -10.26 12.33
C SER A 156 -17.21 -10.41 11.88
N VAL A 157 -16.90 -10.03 10.65
CA VAL A 157 -15.54 -10.12 10.11
C VAL A 157 -14.65 -9.09 10.81
N GLU A 158 -13.62 -9.59 11.50
CA GLU A 158 -12.57 -8.79 12.15
C GLU A 158 -11.39 -8.53 11.21
N GLY A 159 -11.10 -9.47 10.30
CA GLY A 159 -9.98 -9.39 9.38
C GLY A 159 -9.95 -10.54 8.38
N CYS A 160 -9.06 -10.44 7.41
CA CYS A 160 -8.78 -11.45 6.40
C CYS A 160 -7.31 -11.84 6.50
N ILE A 161 -7.02 -13.12 6.43
CA ILE A 161 -5.67 -13.65 6.55
C ILE A 161 -5.35 -14.34 5.22
N ALA A 162 -4.39 -13.79 4.48
CA ALA A 162 -3.83 -14.45 3.31
C ALA A 162 -2.93 -15.61 3.77
N GLU A 163 -3.05 -16.75 3.10
CA GLU A 163 -2.27 -17.96 3.40
C GLU A 163 -1.30 -18.30 2.26
N THR A 164 -1.46 -17.69 1.08
CA THR A 164 -0.62 -17.95 -0.09
C THR A 164 -0.31 -16.68 -0.88
N PRO A 165 0.80 -16.64 -1.66
CA PRO A 165 1.09 -15.52 -2.56
C PRO A 165 0.01 -15.33 -3.63
N ALA A 166 -0.59 -16.42 -4.12
CA ALA A 166 -1.65 -16.38 -5.12
C ALA A 166 -2.91 -15.66 -4.59
N ALA A 167 -3.27 -15.90 -3.32
CA ALA A 167 -4.38 -15.22 -2.65
C ALA A 167 -4.14 -13.70 -2.58
N VAL A 168 -2.91 -13.27 -2.28
CA VAL A 168 -2.53 -11.85 -2.24
C VAL A 168 -2.66 -11.19 -3.62
N LEU A 169 -2.22 -11.87 -4.69
CA LEU A 169 -2.30 -11.34 -6.06
C LEU A 169 -3.76 -11.23 -6.54
N GLU A 170 -4.58 -12.24 -6.27
CA GLU A 170 -6.01 -12.22 -6.58
C GLU A 170 -6.74 -11.13 -5.78
N ALA A 171 -6.40 -10.98 -4.50
CA ALA A 171 -6.92 -9.92 -3.65
C ALA A 171 -6.58 -8.52 -4.19
N ALA A 172 -5.33 -8.30 -4.62
CA ALA A 172 -4.93 -7.05 -5.24
C ALA A 172 -5.69 -6.77 -6.54
N ARG A 173 -5.95 -7.81 -7.34
CA ARG A 173 -6.76 -7.74 -8.57
C ARG A 173 -8.20 -7.31 -8.29
N ARG A 174 -8.86 -7.92 -7.29
CA ARG A 174 -10.23 -7.56 -6.88
C ARG A 174 -10.30 -6.14 -6.34
N ALA A 175 -9.40 -5.78 -5.43
CA ALA A 175 -9.34 -4.43 -4.85
C ALA A 175 -9.12 -3.32 -5.89
N ALA A 176 -8.40 -3.60 -6.98
CA ALA A 176 -8.23 -2.65 -8.09
C ALA A 176 -9.44 -2.61 -9.07
N GLY A 177 -10.22 -3.69 -9.15
CA GLY A 177 -11.34 -3.85 -10.08
C GLY A 177 -12.68 -3.33 -9.56
N GLU A 178 -12.91 -3.38 -8.25
CA GLU A 178 -14.22 -3.02 -7.66
C GLU A 178 -14.53 -1.52 -7.68
N ASP A 179 -13.51 -0.67 -7.53
CA ASP A 179 -13.71 0.77 -7.69
C ASP A 179 -12.46 1.47 -8.27
N PRO A 180 -12.40 1.60 -9.62
CA PRO A 180 -11.33 2.35 -10.29
C PRO A 180 -11.24 3.82 -9.83
N LYS A 181 -12.30 4.42 -9.30
CA LYS A 181 -12.30 5.81 -8.81
C LYS A 181 -11.70 5.89 -7.41
N GLU A 182 -11.95 4.92 -6.53
CA GLU A 182 -11.29 4.83 -5.22
C GLU A 182 -9.79 4.52 -5.36
N PHE A 183 -9.43 3.64 -6.30
CA PHE A 183 -8.02 3.40 -6.63
C PHE A 183 -7.32 4.65 -7.19
N GLU A 184 -8.07 5.65 -7.64
CA GLU A 184 -7.58 6.92 -8.16
C GLU A 184 -7.34 8.01 -7.13
N ARG A 185 -7.75 7.77 -5.87
CA ARG A 185 -7.82 8.77 -4.82
C ARG A 185 -6.45 9.18 -4.27
N ALA A 186 -5.65 8.23 -3.80
CA ALA A 186 -4.29 8.52 -3.32
C ALA A 186 -3.27 8.42 -4.49
N ARG A 187 -2.56 9.53 -4.75
CA ARG A 187 -1.57 9.58 -5.84
C ARG A 187 -0.19 9.95 -5.31
N PHE A 188 0.76 9.06 -5.56
CA PHE A 188 2.16 9.21 -5.22
C PHE A 188 2.90 9.71 -6.46
N GLU A 189 3.58 10.85 -6.35
CA GLU A 189 4.31 11.48 -7.45
C GLU A 189 5.77 11.73 -7.04
N TRP A 190 6.72 11.18 -7.81
CA TRP A 190 8.14 11.43 -7.61
C TRP A 190 8.49 12.88 -7.95
N VAL A 191 9.29 13.52 -7.10
CA VAL A 191 9.64 14.94 -7.20
C VAL A 191 11.11 15.14 -7.55
N ARG A 192 12.01 14.56 -6.76
CA ARG A 192 13.47 14.66 -6.93
C ARG A 192 14.19 13.51 -6.25
N GLU A 193 15.45 13.32 -6.58
CA GLU A 193 16.37 12.44 -5.85
C GLU A 193 16.68 13.01 -4.45
#